data_AF-A0A834X0U4-F1
#
_entry.id   AF-A0A834X0U4-F1
#
_cell.length_a   1.000
_cell.length_b   1.000
_cell.length_c   1.000
_cell.angle_alpha   90.00
_cell.angle_beta   90.00
_cell.angle_gamma   90.00
#
_symmetry.space_group_name_H-M   'P 1'
#
loop_
_entity.id
_entity.type
_entity.pdbx_description
1 polymer ?
#
loop_
_entity_poly.entity_id
_entity_poly.type
_entity_poly.pdbx_seq_one_letter_code
_entity_poly.pdbx_strand_id
1 'polypeptide(L)'
;MQTCTCNFWCAILSSTKETLSSWATSSVEEVASTRPGIRSFQLYVYKDRNVVAQLVRRAERAGFKAIALTADTPRLGHREVDIKNRFTLPPFLTWKNFEGLDLGKMDKVVIQMGLCWT
;
A
#
# COMPACT_ATOMS: atom_id res chain seq x y z
N MET A 1 -12.70 12.27 -0.75
CA MET A 1 -11.61 12.83 -1.59
C MET A 1 -10.56 13.63 -0.79
N GLN A 2 -10.56 13.58 0.56
CA GLN A 2 -9.71 14.45 1.41
C GLN A 2 -8.59 13.73 2.18
N THR A 3 -8.56 12.39 2.23
CA THR A 3 -7.64 11.68 3.13
C THR A 3 -6.23 11.47 2.57
N CYS A 4 -6.06 11.31 1.25
CA CYS A 4 -4.71 11.13 0.67
C CYS A 4 -3.90 12.42 0.67
N THR A 5 -4.49 13.53 0.23
CA THR A 5 -3.76 14.80 0.14
C THR A 5 -3.32 15.31 1.52
N CYS A 6 -4.15 15.22 2.55
CA CYS A 6 -3.82 15.78 3.86
C CYS A 6 -2.53 15.18 4.48
N ASN A 7 -2.36 13.84 4.40
CA ASN A 7 -1.15 13.19 4.92
C ASN A 7 0.10 13.55 4.11
N PHE A 8 -0.01 13.68 2.78
CA PHE A 8 1.11 14.12 1.94
C PHE A 8 1.56 15.55 2.28
N TRP A 9 0.62 16.49 2.43
CA TRP A 9 0.94 17.88 2.77
C TRP A 9 1.56 18.01 4.17
N CYS A 10 1.13 17.20 5.15
CA CYS A 10 1.74 17.17 6.49
C CYS A 10 3.18 16.66 6.50
N ALA A 11 3.50 15.64 5.70
CA ALA A 11 4.87 15.13 5.59
C ALA A 11 5.82 16.17 4.94
N ILE A 12 5.31 16.95 3.98
CA ILE A 12 6.07 18.02 3.30
C ILE A 12 6.49 19.11 4.30
N LEU A 13 5.61 19.49 5.22
CA LEU A 13 5.86 20.56 6.18
C LEU A 13 6.81 20.18 7.32
N SER A 14 6.90 18.89 7.67
CA SER A 14 7.55 18.44 8.91
C SER A 14 9.00 17.95 8.74
N SER A 15 9.56 17.94 7.52
CA SER A 15 10.90 17.37 7.24
C SER A 15 11.09 15.94 7.75
N THR A 16 9.98 15.20 7.92
CA THR A 16 9.99 13.85 8.47
C THR A 16 10.07 12.81 7.35
N LYS A 17 10.55 11.60 7.70
CA LYS A 17 10.59 10.48 6.76
C LYS A 17 9.18 9.93 6.57
N GLU A 18 8.79 9.75 5.31
CA GLU A 18 7.48 9.19 4.96
C GLU A 18 7.62 7.69 4.65
N THR A 19 6.67 6.89 5.14
CA THR A 19 6.56 5.47 4.79
C THR A 19 5.26 5.24 4.03
N LEU A 20 5.37 4.83 2.76
CA LEU A 20 4.21 4.54 1.91
C LEU A 20 3.75 3.09 2.11
N SER A 21 2.45 2.88 2.31
CA SER A 21 1.87 1.54 2.43
C SER A 21 1.79 0.81 1.08
N SER A 22 1.92 -0.52 1.11
CA SER A 22 1.65 -1.36 -0.07
C SER A 22 0.23 -1.12 -0.60
N TRP A 23 -0.74 -0.99 0.31
CA TRP A 23 -2.15 -0.70 0.02
C TRP A 23 -2.43 0.81 -0.04
N ALA A 24 -1.55 1.61 -0.62
CA ALA A 24 -1.87 3.00 -0.87
C ALA A 24 -2.80 3.13 -2.09
N THR A 25 -3.70 4.12 -2.02
CA THR A 25 -4.53 4.57 -3.16
C THR A 25 -3.81 5.56 -4.07
N SER A 26 -2.53 5.84 -3.77
CA SER A 26 -1.60 6.62 -4.59
C SER A 26 -0.46 5.71 -5.02
N SER A 27 -0.01 5.84 -6.26
CA SER A 27 1.07 5.00 -6.76
C SER A 27 2.43 5.47 -6.25
N VAL A 28 3.40 4.56 -6.22
CA VAL A 28 4.78 4.83 -5.85
C VAL A 28 5.38 5.98 -6.68
N GLU A 29 5.01 6.09 -7.95
CA GLU A 29 5.46 7.15 -8.87
C GLU A 29 4.81 8.51 -8.57
N GLU A 30 3.50 8.53 -8.28
CA GLU A 30 2.80 9.76 -7.91
C GLU A 30 3.42 10.37 -6.65
N VAL A 31 3.70 9.53 -5.66
CA VAL A 31 4.35 9.97 -4.41
C VAL A 31 5.78 10.44 -4.66
N ALA A 32 6.53 9.73 -5.50
CA ALA A 32 7.90 10.12 -5.85
C ALA A 32 7.95 11.48 -6.56
N SER A 33 6.98 11.76 -7.44
CA SER A 33 6.89 13.01 -8.23
C SER A 33 6.64 14.26 -7.39
N THR A 34 6.08 14.10 -6.19
CA THR A 34 5.62 15.24 -5.38
C THR A 34 6.79 16.01 -4.74
N ARG A 35 7.87 15.31 -4.36
CA ARG A 35 9.06 15.96 -3.75
C ARG A 35 10.29 15.05 -3.78
N PRO A 36 11.52 15.59 -3.80
CA PRO A 36 12.70 14.84 -3.38
C PRO A 36 12.73 14.64 -1.84
N GLY A 37 12.97 13.41 -1.37
CA GLY A 37 13.04 13.09 0.06
C GLY A 37 13.37 11.63 0.35
N ILE A 38 13.80 11.34 1.58
CA ILE A 38 14.05 9.96 2.03
C ILE A 38 12.71 9.30 2.37
N ARG A 39 12.36 8.28 1.59
CA ARG A 39 11.11 7.52 1.74
C ARG A 39 11.37 6.04 1.94
N SER A 40 10.51 5.43 2.71
CA SER A 40 10.46 3.98 2.92
C SER A 40 9.20 3.40 2.28
N PHE A 41 9.30 2.21 1.70
CA PHE A 41 8.16 1.50 1.15
C PHE A 41 7.79 0.34 2.07
N GLN A 42 6.58 0.36 2.64
CA GLN A 42 6.07 -0.71 3.47
C GLN A 42 5.57 -1.85 2.58
N LEU A 43 6.12 -3.05 2.81
CA LEU A 43 5.89 -4.25 2.00
C LEU A 43 5.36 -5.41 2.84
N TYR A 44 4.27 -6.03 2.37
CA TYR A 44 3.85 -7.35 2.82
C TYR A 44 4.40 -8.43 1.87
N VAL A 45 4.85 -9.55 2.43
CA VAL A 45 5.27 -10.70 1.62
C VAL A 45 4.05 -11.49 1.18
N TYR A 46 3.60 -11.26 -0.05
CA TYR A 46 2.50 -12.01 -0.65
C TYR A 46 2.93 -13.43 -1.06
N LYS A 47 1.95 -14.34 -1.19
CA LYS A 47 2.17 -15.71 -1.66
C LYS A 47 2.92 -15.74 -2.99
N ASP A 48 2.53 -14.87 -3.92
CA ASP A 48 3.21 -14.71 -5.19
C ASP A 48 4.45 -13.80 -5.02
N ARG A 49 5.63 -14.40 -5.18
CA ARG A 49 6.91 -13.68 -5.10
C ARG A 49 7.17 -12.81 -6.32
N ASN A 50 6.52 -13.08 -7.46
CA ASN A 50 6.63 -12.25 -8.65
C ASN A 50 6.03 -10.87 -8.39
N VAL A 51 4.87 -10.79 -7.74
CA VAL A 51 4.23 -9.52 -7.35
C VAL A 51 5.12 -8.73 -6.40
N VAL A 52 5.70 -9.40 -5.40
CA VAL A 52 6.64 -8.78 -4.45
C VAL A 52 7.85 -8.22 -5.19
N ALA A 53 8.46 -9.00 -6.10
CA ALA A 53 9.61 -8.55 -6.88
C ALA A 53 9.27 -7.36 -7.79
N GLN A 54 8.08 -7.35 -8.40
CA GLN A 54 7.62 -6.23 -9.21
C GLN A 54 7.41 -4.96 -8.37
N LEU A 55 6.83 -5.08 -7.18
CA LEU A 55 6.65 -3.95 -6.25
C LEU A 55 8.00 -3.38 -5.77
N VAL A 56 8.95 -4.24 -5.41
CA VAL A 56 10.30 -3.81 -5.01
C VAL A 56 10.98 -3.07 -6.15
N ARG A 57 10.99 -3.63 -7.36
CA ARG A 57 11.57 -2.96 -8.55
C ARG A 57 10.89 -1.64 -8.84
N ARG A 58 9.56 -1.55 -8.65
CA ARG A 58 8.79 -0.32 -8.82
C ARG A 58 9.22 0.75 -7.80
N ALA A 59 9.37 0.37 -6.53
CA ALA A 59 9.85 1.26 -5.48
C ALA A 59 11.30 1.72 -5.69
N GLU A 60 12.20 0.82 -6.13
CA GLU A 60 13.58 1.15 -6.48
C GLU A 60 13.64 2.17 -7.62
N ARG A 61 12.88 1.97 -8.70
CA ARG A 61 12.78 2.92 -9.83
C ARG A 61 12.22 4.27 -9.40
N ALA A 62 11.31 4.28 -8.44
CA ALA A 62 10.73 5.49 -7.87
C ALA A 62 11.65 6.20 -6.85
N GLY A 63 12.84 5.65 -6.58
CA GLY A 63 13.86 6.29 -5.73
C GLY A 63 13.66 6.10 -4.22
N PHE A 64 12.87 5.12 -3.81
CA PHE A 64 12.70 4.78 -2.40
C PHE A 64 14.02 4.23 -1.82
N LYS A 65 14.34 4.61 -0.58
CA LYS A 65 15.65 4.32 0.03
C LYS A 65 15.64 3.13 0.98
N ALA A 66 14.47 2.71 1.43
CA ALA A 66 14.32 1.60 2.34
C ALA A 66 13.02 0.84 2.08
N ILE A 67 13.02 -0.44 2.45
CA ILE A 67 11.84 -1.29 2.45
C ILE A 67 11.52 -1.63 3.90
N ALA A 68 10.32 -1.30 4.36
CA ALA A 68 9.81 -1.67 5.66
C ALA A 68 9.00 -2.96 5.51
N LEU A 69 9.62 -4.09 5.85
CA LEU A 69 8.96 -5.40 5.76
C LEU A 69 8.02 -5.61 6.95
N THR A 70 6.75 -5.86 6.65
CA THR A 70 5.76 -6.16 7.69
C THR A 70 5.60 -7.67 7.84
N ALA A 71 6.13 -8.20 8.94
CA ALA A 71 6.18 -9.64 9.25
C ALA A 71 5.23 -10.09 10.38
N ASP A 72 4.55 -9.13 11.03
CA ASP A 72 3.66 -9.34 12.18
C ASP A 72 2.25 -9.86 11.82
N THR A 73 1.95 -9.93 10.53
CA THR A 73 0.59 -10.14 10.00
C THR A 73 0.56 -11.33 9.03
N PRO A 74 0.88 -12.56 9.50
CA PRO A 74 0.72 -13.77 8.69
C PRO A 74 -0.75 -14.05 8.38
N ARG A 75 -1.65 -13.60 9.26
CA ARG A 75 -3.09 -13.50 9.07
C ARG A 75 -3.53 -12.12 9.52
N LEU A 76 -4.59 -11.61 8.91
CA LEU A 76 -5.13 -10.33 9.33
C LEU A 76 -5.88 -10.45 10.64
N GLY A 77 -5.73 -9.43 11.48
CA GLY A 77 -6.36 -9.36 12.78
C GLY A 77 -7.88 -9.25 12.65
N HIS A 78 -8.59 -9.85 13.61
CA HIS A 78 -10.04 -9.83 13.66
C HIS A 78 -10.56 -8.47 14.14
N ARG A 79 -10.83 -7.56 13.20
CA ARG A 79 -11.37 -6.22 13.49
C ARG A 79 -12.90 -6.28 13.48
N GLU A 80 -13.51 -6.52 14.64
CA GLU A 80 -14.97 -6.63 14.78
C GLU A 80 -15.74 -5.43 14.24
N VAL A 81 -15.19 -4.23 14.35
CA VAL A 81 -15.81 -3.00 13.84
C VAL A 81 -15.89 -3.02 12.31
N ASP A 82 -14.83 -3.48 11.64
CA ASP A 82 -14.79 -3.57 10.18
C ASP A 82 -15.79 -4.64 9.68
N ILE A 83 -15.94 -5.74 10.43
CA ILE A 83 -16.90 -6.81 10.15
C ILE A 83 -18.34 -6.31 10.33
N LYS A 84 -18.65 -5.67 11.47
CA LYS A 84 -19.97 -5.09 11.76
C LYS A 84 -20.38 -4.05 10.72
N ASN A 85 -19.42 -3.24 10.28
CA ASN A 85 -19.64 -2.18 9.30
C ASN A 85 -19.57 -2.67 7.84
N ARG A 86 -19.27 -3.95 7.61
CA ARG A 86 -19.06 -4.54 6.27
C ARG A 86 -18.12 -3.67 5.44
N PHE A 87 -16.96 -3.35 6.01
CA PHE A 87 -16.01 -2.43 5.40
C PHE A 87 -15.65 -2.88 3.99
N THR A 88 -15.93 -2.03 3.02
CA THR A 88 -15.60 -2.23 1.62
C THR A 88 -14.93 -0.98 1.10
N LEU A 89 -13.97 -1.16 0.20
CA LEU A 89 -13.31 -0.03 -0.42
C LEU A 89 -14.34 0.71 -1.30
N PRO A 90 -14.50 2.04 -1.16
CA PRO A 90 -15.40 2.80 -2.02
C PRO A 90 -15.06 2.59 -3.50
N PRO A 91 -16.06 2.53 -4.40
CA PRO A 91 -15.86 2.11 -5.80
C PRO A 91 -14.95 3.03 -6.62
N PHE A 92 -14.75 4.27 -6.18
CA PHE A 92 -13.87 5.25 -6.82
C PHE A 92 -12.41 5.18 -6.32
N LEU A 93 -12.10 4.32 -5.34
CA LEU A 93 -10.75 4.11 -4.85
C LEU A 93 -10.21 2.77 -5.38
N THR A 94 -8.98 2.80 -5.83
CA THR A 94 -8.26 1.62 -6.31
C THR A 94 -6.89 1.55 -5.63
N TRP A 95 -6.39 0.34 -5.49
CA TRP A 95 -5.04 0.10 -4.98
C TRP A 95 -4.02 0.34 -6.10
N LYS A 96 -3.65 1.61 -6.32
CA LYS A 96 -2.83 2.03 -7.46
C LYS A 96 -1.46 1.34 -7.57
N ASN A 97 -0.90 0.89 -6.46
CA ASN A 97 0.38 0.16 -6.49
C ASN A 97 0.32 -1.19 -7.21
N PHE A 98 -0.86 -1.82 -7.24
CA PHE A 98 -1.09 -3.11 -7.88
C PHE A 98 -1.61 -2.97 -9.32
N GLU A 99 -1.93 -1.75 -9.74
CA GLU A 99 -2.38 -1.48 -11.10
C GLU A 99 -1.23 -1.71 -12.08
N GLY A 100 -1.49 -2.50 -13.13
CA GLY A 100 -0.53 -2.86 -14.17
C GLY A 100 0.50 -3.93 -13.77
N LEU A 101 0.36 -4.58 -12.61
CA LEU A 101 1.19 -5.72 -12.23
C LEU A 101 0.59 -7.04 -12.72
N ASP A 102 1.45 -8.00 -13.04
CA ASP A 102 1.01 -9.38 -13.23
C ASP A 102 0.71 -9.98 -11.85
N LEU A 103 -0.57 -9.96 -11.50
CA LEU A 103 -1.08 -10.43 -10.20
C LEU A 103 -1.17 -11.96 -10.13
N GLY A 104 -0.93 -12.69 -11.22
CA GLY A 104 -0.96 -14.15 -11.23
C GLY A 104 -2.21 -14.74 -10.56
N LYS A 105 -2.00 -15.58 -9.54
CA LYS A 105 -3.05 -16.21 -8.72
C LYS A 105 -3.46 -15.39 -7.48
N MET A 106 -3.17 -14.09 -7.44
CA MET A 106 -3.70 -13.24 -6.38
C MET A 106 -5.15 -12.91 -6.69
N ASP A 107 -6.07 -13.53 -5.97
CA ASP A 107 -7.46 -13.11 -6.00
C ASP A 107 -7.52 -11.64 -5.57
N LYS A 108 -8.18 -10.80 -6.37
CA LYS A 108 -8.52 -9.41 -5.98
C LYS A 108 -9.24 -9.37 -4.62
N VAL A 109 -9.89 -10.49 -4.28
CA VAL A 109 -10.51 -10.77 -3.01
C VAL A 109 -9.50 -10.88 -1.87
N VAL A 110 -8.29 -11.44 -2.02
CA VAL A 110 -7.28 -11.45 -0.92
C VAL A 110 -6.82 -10.02 -0.57
N ILE A 111 -6.86 -9.10 -1.53
CA ILE A 111 -6.53 -7.68 -1.35
C ILE A 111 -7.65 -6.94 -0.58
N GLN A 112 -8.91 -7.36 -0.73
CA GLN A 112 -10.07 -6.71 -0.11
C GLN A 112 -10.54 -7.41 1.18
N MET A 113 -10.49 -8.74 1.18
CA MET A 113 -11.00 -9.65 2.21
C MET A 113 -9.94 -9.91 3.29
N GLY A 114 -8.75 -9.37 3.12
CA GLY A 114 -7.82 -9.23 4.23
C GLY A 114 -8.38 -8.46 5.43
N LEU A 115 -9.42 -7.64 5.25
CA LEU A 115 -10.10 -6.94 6.35
C LEU A 115 -11.38 -7.65 6.83
N CYS A 116 -11.73 -8.80 6.26
CA CYS A 116 -13.01 -9.44 6.50
C CYS A 116 -12.98 -10.94 6.12
N TRP A 117 -12.56 -11.82 7.02
CA TRP A 117 -12.97 -13.23 7.01
C TRP A 117 -13.42 -13.50 8.46
N THR A 118 -14.65 -13.91 8.78
CA THR A 118 -15.65 -14.79 8.16
C THR A 118 -17.04 -14.30 8.54
#